data_AF-D0BJG8-F1
#
_entry.id   AF-D0BJG8-F1
#
_cell.length_a   1.000
_cell.length_b   1.000
_cell.length_c   1.000
_cell.angle_alpha   90.00
_cell.angle_beta   90.00
_cell.angle_gamma   90.00
#
_symmetry.space_group_name_H-M   'P 1'
#
loop_
_entity.id
_entity.type
_entity.pdbx_description
1 polymer ?
#
loop_
_entity_poly.entity_id
_entity_poly.type
_entity_poly.pdbx_seq_one_letter_code
_entity_poly.pdbx_strand_id
1 'polypeptide(L)'
;MIKNLIKHQKIKASLVVPFLALLFITSLVTVAFYQIRVANANQYRLLRDTYQLKIMLELTTQNLDSHLEVKDNEMIFPTKIDFSTGIVEIKWDEKSKVFDLSAHLKNGSTRSEKVYLVFNEKKVNEKTQ
;
A
#
# COMPACT_ATOMS: atom_id res chain seq x y z
N MET A 1 -51.86 -30.00 54.72
CA MET A 1 -51.19 -29.99 53.39
C MET A 1 -50.48 -28.65 53.24
N ILE A 2 -49.16 -28.67 53.15
CA ILE A 2 -48.24 -27.54 53.42
C ILE A 2 -48.24 -26.53 52.25
N LYS A 3 -48.57 -25.25 52.54
CA LYS A 3 -48.32 -24.12 51.64
C LYS A 3 -46.87 -23.66 51.83
N ASN A 4 -45.96 -24.07 50.95
CA ASN A 4 -44.61 -23.52 50.91
C ASN A 4 -44.66 -22.10 50.32
N LEU A 5 -44.75 -21.10 51.20
CA LEU A 5 -44.57 -19.69 50.83
C LEU A 5 -43.07 -19.46 50.61
N ILE A 6 -42.63 -19.43 49.35
CA ILE A 6 -41.25 -19.02 49.02
C ILE A 6 -41.11 -17.54 49.41
N LYS A 7 -40.53 -17.28 50.59
CA LYS A 7 -40.18 -15.93 51.02
C LYS A 7 -38.97 -15.47 50.21
N HIS A 8 -39.21 -14.73 49.13
CA HIS A 8 -38.14 -14.02 48.42
C HIS A 8 -37.57 -12.92 49.34
N GLN A 9 -36.35 -13.12 49.82
CA GLN A 9 -35.62 -12.12 50.60
C GLN A 9 -35.24 -10.96 49.67
N LYS A 10 -35.90 -9.81 49.81
CA LYS A 10 -35.59 -8.61 49.00
C LYS A 10 -34.28 -8.00 49.48
N ILE A 11 -33.23 -8.12 48.68
CA ILE A 11 -31.92 -7.49 48.93
C ILE A 11 -31.94 -6.08 48.35
N LYS A 12 -31.62 -5.06 49.15
CA LYS A 12 -31.38 -3.70 48.65
C LYS A 12 -29.93 -3.63 48.15
N ALA A 13 -29.73 -3.67 46.84
CA ALA A 13 -28.42 -3.48 46.21
C ALA A 13 -28.34 -2.10 45.57
N SER A 14 -27.19 -1.42 45.68
CA SER A 14 -26.94 -0.14 45.03
C SER A 14 -26.59 -0.36 43.56
N LEU A 15 -27.36 0.26 42.65
CA LEU A 15 -27.12 0.19 41.20
C LEU A 15 -25.92 1.04 40.76
N VAL A 16 -25.38 1.89 41.64
CA VAL A 16 -24.28 2.81 41.32
C VAL A 16 -23.00 2.05 40.99
N VAL A 17 -22.68 1.00 41.75
CA VAL A 17 -21.45 0.20 41.54
C VAL A 17 -21.46 -0.51 40.18
N PRO A 18 -22.51 -1.27 39.78
CA PRO A 18 -22.54 -1.89 38.46
C PRO A 18 -22.63 -0.86 37.34
N PHE A 19 -23.27 0.29 37.56
CA PHE A 19 -23.32 1.37 36.57
C PHE A 19 -21.94 2.00 36.31
N LEU A 20 -21.19 2.32 37.36
CA LEU A 20 -19.82 2.83 37.23
C LEU A 20 -18.88 1.80 36.60
N ALA A 21 -19.01 0.52 36.96
CA ALA A 21 -18.24 -0.55 36.33
C ALA A 21 -18.55 -0.64 34.83
N LEU A 22 -19.83 -0.53 34.43
CA LEU A 22 -20.23 -0.53 33.03
C LEU A 22 -19.68 0.69 32.28
N LEU A 23 -19.74 1.89 32.87
CA LEU A 23 -19.15 3.10 32.30
C LEU A 23 -17.63 2.97 32.10
N PHE A 24 -16.94 2.37 33.07
CA PHE A 24 -15.50 2.14 32.96
C PHE A 24 -15.15 1.19 31.81
N ILE A 25 -15.86 0.05 31.71
CA ILE A 25 -15.64 -0.93 30.63
C ILE A 25 -15.95 -0.30 29.27
N THR A 26 -17.08 0.39 29.14
CA THR A 26 -17.48 1.03 27.87
C THR A 26 -16.50 2.13 27.45
N SER A 27 -15.93 2.88 28.40
CA SER A 27 -14.86 3.85 28.12
C SER A 27 -13.61 3.16 27.53
N LEU A 28 -13.11 2.10 28.18
CA LEU A 28 -11.96 1.34 27.68
C LEU A 28 -12.19 0.77 26.28
N VAL A 29 -13.36 0.19 26.05
CA VAL A 29 -13.75 -0.38 24.75
C VAL A 29 -13.83 0.70 23.68
N THR A 30 -14.37 1.88 24.00
CA THR A 30 -14.47 3.00 23.06
C THR A 30 -13.09 3.48 22.62
N VAL A 31 -12.17 3.65 23.57
CA VAL A 31 -10.78 4.05 23.27
C VAL A 31 -10.07 2.99 22.43
N ALA A 32 -10.23 1.71 22.77
CA ALA A 32 -9.64 0.61 22.02
C ALA A 32 -10.14 0.58 20.56
N PHE A 33 -11.46 0.68 20.34
CA PHE A 33 -12.02 0.73 19.00
C PHE A 33 -11.59 1.96 18.20
N TYR A 34 -11.49 3.11 18.86
CA TYR A 34 -10.99 4.32 18.21
C TYR A 34 -9.56 4.13 17.71
N GLN A 35 -8.67 3.60 18.55
CA GLN A 35 -7.28 3.34 18.16
C GLN A 35 -7.19 2.33 17.01
N ILE A 36 -7.95 1.24 17.06
CA ILE A 36 -7.99 0.24 15.98
C ILE A 36 -8.44 0.89 14.66
N ARG A 37 -9.47 1.73 14.69
CA ARG A 37 -9.96 2.43 13.49
C ARG A 37 -8.89 3.35 12.89
N VAL A 38 -8.21 4.13 13.72
CA VAL A 38 -7.14 5.04 13.28
C VAL A 38 -5.97 4.25 12.70
N ALA A 39 -5.54 3.17 13.36
CA ALA A 39 -4.50 2.29 12.88
C ALA A 39 -4.87 1.68 11.52
N ASN A 40 -6.09 1.16 11.38
CA ASN A 40 -6.57 0.55 10.13
C ASN A 40 -6.65 1.56 8.99
N ALA A 41 -7.15 2.78 9.24
CA ALA A 41 -7.20 3.82 8.23
C ALA A 41 -5.79 4.21 7.74
N ASN A 42 -4.82 4.28 8.66
CA ASN A 42 -3.44 4.58 8.29
C ASN A 42 -2.80 3.41 7.52
N GLN A 43 -3.01 2.16 7.94
CA GLN A 43 -2.53 0.98 7.22
C GLN A 43 -3.12 0.92 5.81
N TYR A 44 -4.42 1.17 5.65
CA TYR A 44 -5.07 1.21 4.36
C TYR A 44 -4.46 2.28 3.44
N ARG A 45 -4.20 3.48 3.96
CA ARG A 45 -3.55 4.56 3.22
C ARG A 45 -2.15 4.15 2.75
N LEU A 46 -1.32 3.64 3.66
CA LEU A 46 0.05 3.18 3.34
C LEU A 46 0.03 2.07 2.27
N LEU A 47 -0.89 1.12 2.40
CA LEU A 47 -1.04 0.03 1.45
C LEU A 47 -1.44 0.55 0.08
N ARG A 48 -2.44 1.45 0.02
CA ARG A 48 -2.88 2.10 -1.22
C ARG A 48 -1.74 2.86 -1.90
N ASP A 49 -1.01 3.67 -1.16
CA ASP A 49 0.11 4.46 -1.68
C ASP A 49 1.21 3.54 -2.23
N THR A 50 1.49 2.45 -1.53
CA THR A 50 2.45 1.42 -1.96
C THR A 50 2.02 0.75 -3.27
N TYR A 51 0.75 0.37 -3.40
CA TYR A 51 0.23 -0.21 -4.63
C TYR A 51 0.25 0.78 -5.79
N GLN A 52 -0.13 2.03 -5.56
CA GLN A 52 -0.08 3.07 -6.60
C GLN A 52 1.34 3.29 -7.10
N LEU A 53 2.31 3.41 -6.20
CA LEU A 53 3.72 3.52 -6.57
C LEU A 53 4.19 2.31 -7.38
N LYS A 54 3.84 1.10 -6.95
CA LYS A 54 4.21 -0.13 -7.69
C LYS A 54 3.60 -0.15 -9.09
N ILE A 55 2.33 0.21 -9.24
CA ILE A 55 1.65 0.25 -10.54
C ILE A 55 2.27 1.32 -11.44
N MET A 56 2.57 2.51 -10.90
CA MET A 56 3.23 3.57 -11.66
C MET A 56 4.61 3.12 -12.17
N LEU A 57 5.41 2.46 -11.33
CA LEU A 57 6.71 1.91 -11.73
C LEU A 57 6.55 0.84 -12.80
N GLU A 58 5.64 -0.13 -12.61
CA GLU A 58 5.38 -1.19 -13.59
C GLU A 58 4.97 -0.63 -14.96
N LEU A 59 4.02 0.31 -14.99
CA LEU A 59 3.57 0.95 -16.21
C LEU A 59 4.69 1.78 -16.86
N THR A 60 5.54 2.41 -16.04
CA THR A 60 6.69 3.16 -16.54
C THR A 60 7.72 2.23 -17.16
N THR A 61 7.99 1.09 -16.54
CA THR A 61 8.88 0.06 -17.10
C THR A 61 8.37 -0.44 -18.44
N GLN A 62 7.08 -0.76 -18.56
CA GLN A 62 6.47 -1.20 -19.82
C GLN A 62 6.52 -0.10 -20.90
N ASN A 63 6.28 1.15 -20.51
CA ASN A 63 6.33 2.28 -21.41
C ASN A 63 7.78 2.55 -21.88
N LEU A 64 8.74 2.45 -20.96
CA LEU A 64 10.16 2.57 -21.25
C LEU A 64 10.58 1.50 -22.27
N ASP A 65 10.22 0.24 -22.07
CA ASP A 65 10.51 -0.85 -23.01
C ASP A 65 9.91 -0.59 -24.41
N SER A 66 8.71 0.00 -24.47
CA SER A 66 8.02 0.31 -25.73
C SER A 66 8.61 1.49 -26.50
N HIS A 67 9.20 2.47 -25.80
CA HIS A 67 9.75 3.70 -26.40
C HIS A 67 11.27 3.74 -26.40
N LEU A 68 11.91 2.67 -25.93
CA LEU A 68 13.36 2.54 -25.97
C LEU A 68 13.79 2.29 -27.41
N GLU A 69 14.31 3.33 -28.05
CA GLU A 69 14.97 3.20 -29.34
C GLU A 69 16.48 3.26 -29.14
N VAL A 70 17.15 2.17 -29.49
CA VAL A 70 18.63 2.13 -29.58
C VAL A 70 18.97 2.22 -31.07
N LYS A 71 19.45 3.39 -31.51
CA LYS A 71 19.93 3.61 -32.89
C LYS A 71 21.42 3.90 -32.86
N ASP A 72 22.20 3.04 -33.52
CA ASP A 72 23.66 3.06 -33.57
C ASP A 72 24.31 3.20 -32.18
N ASN A 73 24.57 4.44 -31.75
CA ASN A 73 25.22 4.82 -30.49
C ASN A 73 24.35 5.71 -29.59
N GLU A 74 23.12 6.03 -29.99
CA GLU A 74 22.21 6.89 -29.23
C GLU A 74 21.03 6.08 -28.69
N MET A 75 20.71 6.31 -27.43
CA MET A 75 19.58 5.71 -26.74
C MET A 75 18.54 6.79 -26.46
N ILE A 76 17.36 6.66 -27.08
CA ILE A 76 16.24 7.57 -26.89
C ILE A 76 15.26 6.91 -25.93
N PHE A 77 14.91 7.61 -24.85
CA PHE A 77 13.97 7.15 -23.85
C PHE A 77 13.24 8.33 -23.19
N PRO A 78 12.02 8.14 -22.67
CA PRO A 78 11.33 9.18 -21.91
C PRO A 78 12.05 9.44 -20.60
N THR A 79 12.29 10.71 -20.24
CA THR A 79 12.94 11.09 -18.96
C THR A 79 11.94 11.26 -17.82
N LYS A 80 10.67 11.45 -18.13
CA LYS A 80 9.60 11.66 -17.16
C LYS A 80 8.27 11.15 -17.70
N ILE A 81 7.47 10.54 -16.84
CA ILE A 81 6.08 10.16 -17.13
C ILE A 81 5.17 10.76 -16.06
N ASP A 82 4.16 11.50 -16.50
CA ASP A 82 3.15 12.12 -15.63
C ASP A 82 1.92 11.20 -15.49
N PHE A 83 1.55 10.91 -14.25
CA PHE A 83 0.33 10.18 -13.89
C PHE A 83 -0.64 11.12 -13.16
N SER A 84 -1.92 10.75 -13.14
CA SER A 84 -2.93 11.54 -12.40
C SER A 84 -2.62 11.64 -10.89
N THR A 85 -1.97 10.61 -10.34
CA THR A 85 -1.63 10.46 -8.92
C THR A 85 -0.22 10.92 -8.55
N GLY A 86 0.66 11.17 -9.53
CA GLY A 86 2.07 11.45 -9.27
C GLY A 86 2.91 11.49 -10.55
N ILE A 87 4.22 11.47 -10.40
CA ILE A 87 5.19 11.50 -11.50
C ILE A 87 6.19 10.37 -11.34
N VAL A 88 6.76 9.89 -12.44
CA VAL A 88 7.92 8.98 -12.42
C VAL A 88 9.05 9.63 -13.20
N GLU A 89 10.19 9.80 -12.55
CA GLU A 89 11.44 10.24 -13.17
C GLU A 89 12.24 9.01 -13.61
N ILE A 90 12.83 9.11 -14.81
CA ILE A 90 13.63 8.05 -15.41
C ILE A 90 15.03 8.61 -15.63
N LYS A 91 16.03 7.96 -15.04
CA LYS A 91 17.45 8.33 -15.17
C LYS A 91 18.24 7.14 -15.69
N TRP A 92 19.09 7.37 -16.68
CA TRP A 92 20.02 6.37 -17.16
C TRP A 92 21.36 6.52 -16.43
N ASP A 93 21.84 5.45 -15.80
CA ASP A 93 23.19 5.38 -15.24
C ASP A 93 24.12 4.68 -16.24
N GLU A 94 24.93 5.46 -16.95
CA GLU A 94 25.91 4.95 -17.92
C GLU A 94 26.93 4.01 -17.30
N LYS A 95 27.31 4.20 -16.03
CA LYS A 95 28.33 3.38 -15.37
C LYS A 95 27.81 1.98 -15.08
N SER A 96 26.58 1.91 -14.57
CA SER A 96 25.94 0.64 -14.19
C SER A 96 25.17 0.01 -15.35
N LYS A 97 24.92 0.75 -16.44
CA LYS A 97 24.03 0.38 -17.55
C LYS A 97 22.62 0.00 -17.09
N VAL A 98 22.05 0.82 -16.21
CA VAL A 98 20.77 0.57 -15.54
C VAL A 98 19.90 1.83 -15.58
N PHE A 99 18.59 1.63 -15.73
CA PHE A 99 17.61 2.70 -15.52
C PHE A 99 17.21 2.78 -14.06
N ASP A 100 17.31 3.97 -13.47
CA ASP A 100 16.74 4.32 -12.18
C ASP A 100 15.38 4.99 -12.41
N LEU A 101 14.32 4.29 -12.00
CA LEU A 101 12.95 4.77 -12.02
C LEU A 101 12.60 5.25 -10.62
N SER A 102 12.26 6.52 -10.48
CA SER A 102 11.86 7.12 -9.20
C SER A 102 10.44 7.64 -9.29
N ALA A 103 9.51 6.95 -8.63
CA ALA A 103 8.11 7.32 -8.56
C ALA A 103 7.83 8.22 -7.35
N HIS A 104 7.08 9.29 -7.58
CA HIS A 104 6.70 10.29 -6.60
C HIS A 104 5.18 10.51 -6.63
N LEU A 105 4.50 10.21 -5.53
CA LEU A 105 3.08 10.53 -5.37
C LEU A 105 2.91 11.97 -4.87
N LYS A 106 1.75 12.59 -5.19
CA LYS A 106 1.40 13.95 -4.74
C LYS A 106 1.34 14.11 -3.22
N ASN A 107 1.18 13.02 -2.48
CA ASN A 107 1.17 13.00 -1.02
C ASN A 107 2.58 12.99 -0.39
N GLY A 108 3.64 12.99 -1.21
CA GLY A 108 5.04 12.96 -0.77
C GLY A 108 5.64 11.55 -0.64
N SER A 109 4.87 10.47 -0.83
CA SER A 109 5.40 9.11 -0.84
C SER A 109 6.23 8.86 -2.10
N THR A 110 7.37 8.22 -1.93
CA THR A 110 8.31 7.92 -3.02
C THR A 110 8.71 6.45 -3.02
N ARG A 111 9.06 5.94 -4.20
CA ARG A 111 9.66 4.61 -4.36
C ARG A 111 10.53 4.60 -5.60
N SER A 112 11.72 4.03 -5.47
CA SER A 112 12.64 3.87 -6.59
C SER A 112 12.86 2.41 -6.92
N GLU A 113 13.07 2.12 -8.20
CA GLU A 113 13.31 0.80 -8.74
C GLU A 113 14.35 0.86 -9.84
N LYS A 114 15.20 -0.16 -9.90
CA LYS A 114 16.27 -0.29 -10.89
C LYS A 114 15.86 -1.30 -11.94
N VAL A 115 15.86 -0.87 -13.21
CA VAL A 115 15.50 -1.71 -14.35
C VAL A 115 16.73 -1.99 -15.19
N TYR A 116 16.98 -3.27 -15.43
CA TYR A 116 18.10 -3.75 -16.23
C TYR A 116 17.67 -3.99 -17.67
N LEU A 117 18.48 -3.55 -18.63
CA LEU A 117 18.30 -3.93 -20.02
C LEU A 117 18.81 -5.36 -20.22
N VAL A 118 17.88 -6.28 -20.51
CA VAL A 118 18.23 -7.64 -20.92
C VAL A 118 18.20 -7.71 -22.45
N PHE A 119 19.36 -7.52 -23.08
CA PHE A 119 19.51 -7.77 -24.51
C PHE A 119 19.49 -9.28 -24.76
N ASN A 120 18.31 -9.86 -24.97
CA ASN A 120 18.19 -11.26 -25.32
C ASN A 120 18.45 -11.46 -26.82
N GLU A 121 19.71 -11.29 -27.24
CA GLU A 121 20.12 -11.67 -28.60
C GLU A 121 20.28 -13.20 -28.70
N LYS A 122 19.17 -13.90 -28.88
CA LYS A 122 19.18 -15.12 -29.69
C LYS A 122 18.31 -14.86 -30.91
N LYS A 123 18.96 -14.46 -32.01
CA LYS A 123 18.42 -14.64 -33.35
C LYS A 123 18.00 -16.10 -33.49
N VAL A 124 16.70 -16.37 -33.40
CA VAL A 124 16.14 -17.63 -33.87
C VAL A 124 16.36 -17.62 -35.36
N ASN A 125 17.40 -18.34 -35.78
CA ASN A 125 17.66 -18.58 -37.18
C ASN A 125 16.60 -19.61 -37.60
N GLU A 126 15.48 -19.13 -38.17
CA GLU A 126 14.52 -20.00 -38.84
C GLU A 126 15.27 -20.72 -39.96
N LYS A 127 15.67 -21.97 -39.69
CA LYS A 127 16.09 -22.89 -40.74
C LYS A 127 14.81 -23.33 -41.45
N THR A 128 14.42 -22.59 -42.47
CA THR A 128 13.61 -23.14 -43.56
C THR A 128 14.48 -24.12 -44.35
N GLN A 129 14.24 -25.43 -44.17
CA GLN A 129 14.37 -26.43 -45.22
C GLN A 129 13.59 -27.70 -44.86
#